data_AF-A0AAD7VJX8-F1
#
_entry.id   AF-A0AAD7VJX8-F1
#
_cell.length_a   1.000
_cell.length_b   1.000
_cell.length_c   1.000
_cell.angle_alpha   90.00
_cell.angle_beta   90.00
_cell.angle_gamma   90.00
#
_symmetry.space_group_name_H-M   'P 1'
#
loop_
_entity.id
_entity.type
_entity.pdbx_description
1 polymer ?
#
loop_
_entity_poly.entity_id
_entity_poly.type
_entity_poly.pdbx_seq_one_letter_code
_entity_poly.pdbx_strand_id
1 'polypeptide(L)'
;MDGVAQHMITATKNAKANVMAVTVAVTTLKASSLCGDNLESIIPRATFEAMLKYRDDVRCHTPGFYTYDAFISAAKAFPNFGTTSDTETRKREIAAFFGQTSHETTGGWPDAPDGPYAWGYCHKREVDQSQTRCDGSAAYPCAPGEKYFGRGPIQLTWNYNYGQCGEALGLDLQLLNNPDLVATDPVISFKAAIWFWMTTQLPKPSCHDVITGLWIPSEADKATDRNVAAKEINNPIVSKRATGANTSS
;
A
#
# COMPACT_ATOMS: atom_id res chain seq x y z
N MET A 1 8.15 11.37 24.96
CA MET A 1 8.23 12.85 24.85
C MET A 1 9.61 13.19 24.37
N ASP A 2 9.68 14.18 23.49
CA ASP A 2 10.87 14.89 23.00
C ASP A 2 11.79 14.17 22.02
N GLY A 3 11.87 14.72 20.80
CA GLY A 3 13.00 14.41 19.92
C GLY A 3 12.91 14.79 18.44
N VAL A 4 11.74 15.06 17.85
CA VAL A 4 11.67 15.30 16.38
C VAL A 4 10.63 16.37 15.98
N ALA A 5 10.32 17.29 16.90
CA ALA A 5 9.31 18.32 16.67
C ALA A 5 9.87 19.68 16.20
N GLN A 6 11.15 19.79 15.80
CA GLN A 6 11.75 21.12 15.59
C GLN A 6 12.59 21.38 14.33
N HIS A 7 12.42 20.66 13.23
CA HIS A 7 12.96 21.14 11.95
C HIS A 7 12.05 20.72 10.81
N MET A 8 11.21 21.64 10.30
CA MET A 8 10.80 21.74 8.88
C MET A 8 9.75 22.85 8.70
N ILE A 9 10.09 24.11 9.03
CA ILE A 9 9.33 25.30 8.60
C ILE A 9 9.85 25.87 7.26
N THR A 10 10.92 25.32 6.68
CA THR A 10 11.60 25.96 5.55
C THR A 10 11.69 25.06 4.32
N ALA A 11 10.57 24.83 3.63
CA ALA A 11 10.61 24.28 2.26
C ALA A 11 9.37 24.57 1.38
N THR A 12 8.35 25.29 1.87
CA THR A 12 7.04 25.39 1.19
C THR A 12 6.89 26.60 0.25
N LYS A 13 7.93 26.99 -0.50
CA LYS A 13 7.82 28.15 -1.41
C LYS A 13 7.95 27.89 -2.91
N ASN A 14 8.43 26.75 -3.40
CA ASN A 14 8.70 26.59 -4.83
C ASN A 14 8.06 25.33 -5.41
N ALA A 15 6.87 25.46 -6.00
CA ALA A 15 6.44 24.76 -7.23
C ALA A 15 4.95 25.05 -7.52
N LYS A 16 4.64 26.30 -7.90
CA LYS A 16 3.49 26.60 -8.76
C LYS A 16 4.02 26.60 -10.19
N ALA A 17 3.83 25.54 -10.97
CA ALA A 17 3.91 25.61 -12.43
C ALA A 17 3.33 24.36 -13.11
N ASN A 18 2.40 24.59 -14.04
CA ASN A 18 1.78 23.69 -15.02
C ASN A 18 0.88 22.58 -14.45
N VAL A 19 -0.41 22.47 -14.80
CA VAL A 19 -0.94 22.37 -16.18
C VAL A 19 -2.34 23.02 -16.27
N MET A 20 -2.53 23.89 -17.27
CA MET A 20 -3.83 24.32 -17.80
C MET A 20 -4.14 23.57 -19.11
N ALA A 21 -5.43 23.48 -19.43
CA ALA A 21 -6.10 22.79 -20.55
C ALA A 21 -6.40 21.30 -20.25
N VAL A 22 -7.66 20.84 -20.19
CA VAL A 22 -8.72 20.94 -21.21
C VAL A 22 -10.12 20.93 -20.55
N THR A 23 -11.04 21.74 -21.07
CA THR A 23 -12.42 21.96 -20.57
C THR A 23 -13.45 21.40 -21.57
N VAL A 24 -14.37 20.54 -21.09
CA VAL A 24 -15.82 20.37 -21.45
C VAL A 24 -16.14 20.01 -22.93
N ALA A 25 -17.06 19.13 -23.34
CA ALA A 25 -18.16 18.31 -22.80
C ALA A 25 -18.41 17.19 -23.85
N VAL A 26 -19.08 16.09 -23.49
CA VAL A 26 -20.27 15.58 -24.21
C VAL A 26 -20.96 14.55 -23.30
N THR A 27 -22.18 14.88 -22.90
CA THR A 27 -23.19 13.92 -22.44
C THR A 27 -23.66 13.08 -23.61
N THR A 28 -23.38 11.78 -23.59
CA THR A 28 -24.27 10.76 -24.17
C THR A 28 -23.90 9.42 -23.57
N LEU A 29 -24.82 8.85 -22.80
CA LEU A 29 -24.77 7.47 -22.34
C LEU A 29 -24.70 6.56 -23.57
N LYS A 30 -23.53 5.96 -23.79
CA LYS A 30 -23.39 4.70 -24.47
C LYS A 30 -22.80 3.73 -23.47
N ALA A 31 -23.61 2.75 -23.07
CA ALA A 31 -23.09 1.48 -22.58
C ALA A 31 -22.13 0.97 -23.65
N SER A 32 -20.84 0.92 -23.32
CA SER A 32 -19.80 0.46 -24.23
C SER A 32 -18.75 -0.28 -23.42
N SER A 33 -18.74 -1.59 -23.67
CA SER A 33 -17.74 -2.57 -23.26
C SER A 33 -17.87 -3.15 -21.85
N LEU A 34 -18.59 -4.28 -21.76
CA LEU A 34 -18.29 -5.38 -20.85
C LEU A 34 -17.02 -6.13 -21.33
N CYS A 35 -15.95 -5.41 -21.63
CA CYS A 35 -14.62 -6.01 -21.80
C CYS A 35 -14.04 -6.14 -20.40
N GLY A 36 -13.76 -7.36 -19.97
CA GLY A 36 -12.94 -7.58 -18.79
C GLY A 36 -11.56 -6.97 -19.05
N ASP A 37 -11.35 -5.73 -18.63
CA ASP A 37 -10.01 -5.16 -18.58
C ASP A 37 -9.27 -5.92 -17.49
N ASN A 38 -8.49 -6.90 -17.93
CA ASN A 38 -7.61 -7.66 -17.06
C ASN A 38 -6.57 -6.71 -16.45
N LEU A 39 -6.14 -6.95 -15.21
CA LEU A 39 -5.20 -6.07 -14.48
C LEU A 39 -3.92 -5.77 -15.30
N GLU A 40 -3.48 -6.73 -16.11
CA GLU A 40 -2.35 -6.63 -17.03
C GLU A 40 -2.48 -5.51 -18.07
N SER A 41 -3.70 -5.06 -18.42
CA SER A 41 -3.91 -3.90 -19.30
C SER A 41 -3.85 -2.56 -18.55
N ILE A 42 -4.19 -2.56 -17.26
CA ILE A 42 -4.10 -1.40 -16.37
C ILE A 42 -2.64 -1.14 -15.98
N ILE A 43 -1.89 -2.20 -15.68
CA ILE A 43 -0.46 -2.16 -15.39
C ILE A 43 0.30 -3.19 -16.24
N PRO A 44 0.72 -2.80 -17.45
CA PRO A 44 1.60 -3.62 -18.26
C PRO A 44 2.95 -3.87 -17.55
N ARG A 45 3.61 -4.99 -17.85
CA ARG A 45 4.95 -5.31 -17.30
C ARG A 45 5.91 -4.15 -17.44
N ALA A 46 5.99 -3.52 -18.62
CA ALA A 46 6.88 -2.39 -18.85
C ALA A 46 6.64 -1.22 -17.86
N THR A 47 5.37 -0.95 -17.52
CA THR A 47 5.02 0.07 -16.53
C THR A 47 5.45 -0.35 -15.12
N PHE A 48 5.22 -1.60 -14.72
CA PHE A 48 5.70 -2.13 -13.44
C PHE A 48 7.23 -2.03 -13.32
N GLU A 49 7.96 -2.46 -14.36
CA GLU A 49 9.42 -2.39 -14.40
C GLU A 49 9.93 -0.94 -14.34
N ALA A 50 9.24 -0.01 -15.03
CA ALA A 50 9.59 1.40 -14.98
C ALA A 50 9.31 2.05 -13.62
N MET A 51 8.20 1.70 -12.97
CA MET A 51 7.84 2.20 -11.64
C MET A 51 8.83 1.72 -10.57
N LEU A 52 9.23 0.45 -10.63
CA LEU A 52 10.09 -0.18 -9.63
C LEU A 52 11.51 -0.44 -10.16
N LYS A 53 12.06 0.57 -10.83
CA LYS A 53 13.29 0.49 -11.64
C LYS A 53 14.52 0.00 -10.85
N TYR A 54 14.70 0.45 -9.61
CA TYR A 54 15.90 0.15 -8.81
C TYR A 54 15.71 -0.96 -7.78
N ARG A 55 14.56 -1.66 -7.75
CA ARG A 55 14.30 -2.71 -6.73
C ARG A 55 15.30 -3.88 -6.76
N ASP A 56 15.92 -4.11 -7.92
CA ASP A 56 16.91 -5.15 -8.17
C ASP A 56 18.36 -4.61 -8.21
N ASP A 57 18.56 -3.33 -7.89
CA ASP A 57 19.89 -2.74 -7.74
C ASP A 57 20.66 -3.43 -6.60
N VAL A 58 21.97 -3.54 -6.73
CA VAL A 58 22.85 -4.17 -5.73
C VAL A 58 22.85 -3.47 -4.36
N ARG A 59 22.39 -2.21 -4.30
CA ARG A 59 22.18 -1.46 -3.05
C ARG A 59 20.89 -1.87 -2.32
N CYS A 60 20.02 -2.62 -2.98
CA CYS A 60 18.80 -3.15 -2.39
C CYS A 60 19.00 -4.55 -1.80
N HIS A 61 18.11 -4.89 -0.86
CA HIS A 61 18.15 -6.15 -0.11
C HIS A 61 17.12 -7.15 -0.66
N THR A 62 16.73 -6.97 -1.92
CA THR A 62 15.60 -7.62 -2.59
C THR A 62 15.85 -8.06 -4.04
N PRO A 63 17.09 -8.17 -4.57
CA PRO A 63 17.28 -8.45 -5.98
C PRO A 63 16.64 -9.78 -6.39
N GLY A 64 15.81 -9.73 -7.42
CA GLY A 64 15.06 -10.85 -7.98
C GLY A 64 13.85 -11.29 -7.17
N PHE A 65 13.51 -10.63 -6.05
CA PHE A 65 12.40 -11.05 -5.18
C PHE A 65 11.05 -10.58 -5.72
N TYR A 66 10.87 -9.28 -5.93
CA TYR A 66 9.59 -8.72 -6.35
C TYR A 66 9.46 -8.73 -7.87
N THR A 67 8.70 -9.69 -8.40
CA THR A 67 8.50 -9.85 -9.85
C THR A 67 7.10 -9.46 -10.27
N TYR A 68 6.95 -9.02 -11.53
CA TYR A 68 5.65 -8.75 -12.13
C TYR A 68 4.74 -9.98 -12.11
N ASP A 69 5.30 -11.17 -12.38
CA ASP A 69 4.53 -12.42 -12.40
C ASP A 69 4.01 -12.79 -11.00
N ALA A 70 4.80 -12.55 -9.95
CA ALA A 70 4.34 -12.73 -8.58
C ALA A 70 3.23 -11.75 -8.22
N PHE A 71 3.34 -10.48 -8.64
CA PHE A 71 2.30 -9.47 -8.44
C PHE A 71 0.99 -9.86 -9.14
N ILE A 72 1.02 -10.20 -10.43
CA ILE A 72 -0.17 -10.62 -11.19
C ILE A 72 -0.76 -11.91 -10.61
N SER A 73 0.08 -12.88 -10.23
CA SER A 73 -0.36 -14.12 -9.58
C SER A 73 -1.08 -13.85 -8.25
N ALA A 74 -0.55 -12.94 -7.43
CA ALA A 74 -1.17 -12.54 -6.18
C ALA A 74 -2.49 -11.82 -6.39
N ALA A 75 -2.54 -10.87 -7.32
CA ALA A 75 -3.73 -10.08 -7.60
C ALA A 75 -4.92 -10.92 -8.10
N LYS A 76 -4.68 -12.04 -8.77
CA LYS A 76 -5.74 -13.00 -9.17
C LYS A 76 -6.52 -13.57 -7.99
N ALA A 77 -5.96 -13.56 -6.77
CA ALA A 77 -6.69 -13.96 -5.56
C ALA A 77 -7.66 -12.87 -5.05
N PHE A 78 -7.58 -11.66 -5.59
CA PHE A 78 -8.37 -10.49 -5.18
C PHE A 78 -9.03 -9.86 -6.42
N PRO A 79 -10.10 -10.47 -6.97
CA PRO A 79 -10.60 -10.13 -8.30
C PRO A 79 -11.13 -8.70 -8.46
N ASN A 80 -11.39 -7.97 -7.37
CA ASN A 80 -11.83 -6.58 -7.37
C ASN A 80 -10.66 -5.57 -7.35
N PHE A 81 -9.45 -6.00 -7.00
CA PHE A 81 -8.27 -5.13 -6.93
C PHE A 81 -7.84 -4.67 -8.33
N GLY A 82 -7.88 -3.37 -8.59
CA GLY A 82 -7.52 -2.79 -9.88
C GLY A 82 -8.53 -3.04 -11.01
N THR A 83 -9.72 -3.55 -10.69
CA THR A 83 -10.78 -3.89 -11.65
C THR A 83 -12.13 -3.27 -11.30
N THR A 84 -12.26 -2.63 -10.14
CA THR A 84 -13.46 -1.91 -9.70
C THR A 84 -13.56 -0.51 -10.34
N SER A 85 -14.78 -0.05 -10.64
CA SER A 85 -15.06 1.29 -11.20
C SER A 85 -14.49 1.49 -12.62
N ASP A 86 -14.32 2.74 -13.06
CA ASP A 86 -13.78 3.14 -14.37
C ASP A 86 -12.26 2.99 -14.48
N THR A 87 -11.74 3.02 -15.71
CA THR A 87 -10.31 2.81 -16.02
C THR A 87 -9.39 3.79 -15.28
N GLU A 88 -9.80 5.05 -15.10
CA GLU A 88 -8.97 6.05 -14.41
C GLU A 88 -8.90 5.77 -12.90
N THR A 89 -10.02 5.32 -12.31
CA THR A 89 -10.07 4.85 -10.92
C THR A 89 -9.20 3.60 -10.72
N ARG A 90 -9.25 2.64 -11.65
CA ARG A 90 -8.39 1.44 -11.61
C ARG A 90 -6.90 1.79 -11.66
N LYS A 91 -6.49 2.67 -12.60
CA LYS A 91 -5.10 3.17 -12.67
C LYS A 91 -4.71 3.88 -11.37
N ARG A 92 -5.62 4.68 -10.80
CA ARG A 92 -5.37 5.40 -9.55
C ARG A 92 -5.20 4.46 -8.37
N GLU A 93 -6.02 3.42 -8.27
CA GLU A 93 -5.85 2.37 -7.26
C GLU A 93 -4.48 1.71 -7.35
N ILE A 94 -4.07 1.29 -8.55
CA ILE A 94 -2.77 0.66 -8.74
C ILE A 94 -1.62 1.63 -8.41
N ALA A 95 -1.71 2.88 -8.86
CA ALA A 95 -0.72 3.90 -8.52
C ALA A 95 -0.65 4.18 -7.00
N ALA A 96 -1.80 4.22 -6.32
CA ALA A 96 -1.87 4.46 -4.88
C ALA A 96 -1.32 3.28 -4.09
N PHE A 97 -1.68 2.04 -4.47
CA PHE A 97 -1.14 0.82 -3.88
C PHE A 97 0.39 0.80 -3.99
N PHE A 98 0.93 0.93 -5.21
CA PHE A 98 2.38 0.95 -5.42
C PHE A 98 3.07 2.15 -4.78
N GLY A 99 2.42 3.31 -4.71
CA GLY A 99 2.95 4.49 -4.03
C GLY A 99 3.15 4.24 -2.53
N GLN A 100 2.14 3.68 -1.86
CA GLN A 100 2.22 3.35 -0.43
C GLN A 100 3.23 2.24 -0.17
N THR A 101 3.14 1.12 -0.89
CA THR A 101 4.08 0.01 -0.68
C THR A 101 5.51 0.35 -1.05
N SER A 102 5.73 1.24 -2.03
CA SER A 102 7.06 1.79 -2.33
C SER A 102 7.60 2.63 -1.19
N HIS A 103 6.75 3.40 -0.51
CA HIS A 103 7.15 4.15 0.70
C HIS A 103 7.59 3.21 1.82
N GLU A 104 6.79 2.18 2.12
CA GLU A 104 7.07 1.20 3.17
C GLU A 104 8.36 0.39 2.93
N THR A 105 8.81 0.31 1.69
CA THR A 105 9.96 -0.51 1.28
C THR A 105 11.08 0.29 0.62
N THR A 106 11.05 1.62 0.76
CA THR A 106 11.97 2.49 0.03
C THR A 106 13.42 2.32 0.50
N GLY A 107 14.33 2.30 -0.46
CA GLY A 107 15.77 2.51 -0.23
C GLY A 107 16.24 3.88 -0.72
N GLY A 108 15.33 4.79 -1.03
CA GLY A 108 15.63 6.08 -1.64
C GLY A 108 16.25 7.08 -0.66
N TRP A 109 17.14 7.93 -1.17
CA TRP A 109 17.75 9.06 -0.48
C TRP A 109 17.66 10.32 -1.36
N PRO A 110 17.90 11.55 -0.82
CA PRO A 110 17.64 12.79 -1.55
C PRO A 110 18.25 12.87 -2.96
N ASP A 111 19.48 12.40 -3.11
CA ASP A 111 20.24 12.43 -4.37
C ASP A 111 20.37 11.04 -5.02
N ALA A 112 19.37 10.16 -4.82
CA ALA A 112 19.36 8.84 -5.44
C ALA A 112 19.24 8.95 -6.97
N PRO A 113 19.83 8.03 -7.75
CA PRO A 113 19.63 7.97 -9.20
C PRO A 113 18.13 7.96 -9.56
N ASP A 114 17.73 8.86 -10.47
CA ASP A 114 16.34 9.16 -10.85
C ASP A 114 15.41 9.59 -9.70
N GLY A 115 15.99 10.09 -8.60
CA GLY A 115 15.28 10.61 -7.44
C GLY A 115 14.82 9.54 -6.44
N PRO A 116 14.45 9.94 -5.20
CA PRO A 116 14.14 9.01 -4.11
C PRO A 116 12.92 8.11 -4.37
N TYR A 117 12.04 8.49 -5.29
CA TYR A 117 10.78 7.77 -5.56
C TYR A 117 10.95 6.60 -6.54
N ALA A 118 12.08 6.49 -7.23
CA ALA A 118 12.40 5.35 -8.10
C ALA A 118 12.92 4.12 -7.32
N TRP A 119 13.04 4.24 -6.00
CA TRP A 119 13.72 3.31 -5.09
C TRP A 119 12.76 2.55 -4.16
N GLY A 120 11.48 2.46 -4.54
CA GLY A 120 10.53 1.56 -3.87
C GLY A 120 10.93 0.09 -4.01
N TYR A 121 10.40 -0.75 -3.13
CA TYR A 121 10.60 -2.22 -3.17
C TYR A 121 12.06 -2.66 -2.97
N CYS A 122 12.87 -1.84 -2.30
CA CYS A 122 14.28 -2.10 -2.00
C CYS A 122 14.49 -2.96 -0.74
N HIS A 123 13.44 -3.07 0.09
CA HIS A 123 13.39 -3.88 1.31
C HIS A 123 12.19 -4.84 1.31
N LYS A 124 12.36 -5.99 1.97
CA LYS A 124 11.29 -6.99 2.20
C LYS A 124 11.10 -7.39 3.66
N ARG A 125 11.97 -6.90 4.53
CA ARG A 125 11.91 -7.02 5.99
C ARG A 125 12.19 -5.65 6.59
N GLU A 126 11.57 -5.37 7.72
CA GLU A 126 11.89 -4.22 8.56
C GLU A 126 13.40 -4.21 8.86
N VAL A 127 14.01 -3.03 8.85
CA VAL A 127 15.46 -2.90 9.10
C VAL A 127 15.77 -3.21 10.57
N ASP A 128 14.96 -2.69 11.49
CA ASP A 128 15.05 -3.03 12.91
C ASP A 128 14.12 -4.21 13.24
N GLN A 129 14.71 -5.37 13.54
CA GLN A 129 14.00 -6.61 13.87
C GLN A 129 14.10 -6.95 15.36
N SER A 130 14.48 -5.97 16.19
CA SER A 130 14.62 -6.15 17.64
C SER A 130 13.27 -6.43 18.31
N GLN A 131 12.19 -5.81 17.83
CA GLN A 131 10.86 -5.93 18.41
C GLN A 131 10.13 -7.19 17.91
N THR A 132 9.58 -7.97 18.86
CA THR A 132 8.80 -9.19 18.53
C THR A 132 7.47 -8.87 17.86
N ARG A 133 6.87 -7.70 18.14
CA ARG A 133 5.54 -7.29 17.62
C ARG A 133 4.49 -8.36 17.91
N CYS A 134 4.49 -8.83 19.15
CA CYS A 134 3.55 -9.82 19.67
C CYS A 134 2.64 -9.14 20.68
N ASP A 135 1.33 -9.24 20.50
CA ASP A 135 0.33 -8.81 21.47
C ASP A 135 -0.35 -10.02 22.15
N GLY A 136 -1.22 -9.73 23.12
CA GLY A 136 -1.97 -10.73 23.88
C GLY A 136 -3.22 -11.26 23.18
N SER A 137 -3.31 -11.26 21.85
CA SER A 137 -4.47 -11.76 21.11
C SER A 137 -4.73 -13.24 21.41
N ALA A 138 -5.91 -13.53 21.96
CA ALA A 138 -6.34 -14.91 22.20
C ALA A 138 -6.65 -15.67 20.91
N ALA A 139 -7.11 -14.98 19.86
CA ALA A 139 -7.41 -15.58 18.56
C ALA A 139 -6.14 -15.90 17.77
N TYR A 140 -5.11 -15.08 17.90
CA TYR A 140 -3.85 -15.19 17.16
C TYR A 140 -2.66 -15.21 18.11
N PRO A 141 -2.53 -16.26 18.94
CA PRO A 141 -1.44 -16.35 19.90
C PRO A 141 -0.08 -16.39 19.18
N CYS A 142 0.90 -15.71 19.73
CA CYS A 142 2.24 -15.68 19.15
C CYS A 142 2.88 -17.07 19.19
N ALA A 143 3.37 -17.53 18.04
CA ALA A 143 4.09 -18.78 17.94
C ALA A 143 5.44 -18.68 18.70
N PRO A 144 5.84 -19.71 19.45
CA PRO A 144 7.10 -19.69 20.20
C PRO A 144 8.31 -19.39 19.31
N GLY A 145 9.10 -18.39 19.68
CA GLY A 145 10.32 -18.00 18.96
C GLY A 145 10.10 -17.12 17.74
N GLU A 146 8.85 -16.95 17.29
CA GLU A 146 8.54 -16.13 16.12
C GLU A 146 8.46 -14.63 16.43
N LYS A 147 8.74 -13.82 15.41
CA LYS A 147 8.63 -12.36 15.44
C LYS A 147 7.81 -11.86 14.27
N TYR A 148 6.95 -10.88 14.53
CA TYR A 148 5.98 -10.33 13.58
C TYR A 148 6.34 -8.88 13.19
N PHE A 149 7.63 -8.59 13.02
CA PHE A 149 8.11 -7.34 12.43
C PHE A 149 7.66 -7.20 10.97
N GLY A 150 7.83 -6.01 10.39
CA GLY A 150 7.38 -5.69 9.04
C GLY A 150 7.95 -6.62 7.97
N ARG A 151 7.10 -7.22 7.14
CA ARG A 151 7.52 -8.00 5.96
C ARG A 151 6.69 -7.66 4.72
N GLY A 152 7.32 -7.83 3.56
CA GLY A 152 6.69 -7.63 2.26
C GLY A 152 6.34 -6.16 1.95
N PRO A 153 5.56 -5.92 0.87
CA PRO A 153 5.33 -4.58 0.32
C PRO A 153 4.61 -3.64 1.28
N ILE A 154 3.70 -4.14 2.12
CA ILE A 154 2.94 -3.31 3.08
C ILE A 154 3.58 -3.31 4.48
N GLN A 155 4.76 -3.94 4.64
CA GLN A 155 5.39 -4.16 5.93
C GLN A 155 4.42 -4.74 6.97
N LEU A 156 3.77 -5.86 6.61
CA LEU A 156 2.80 -6.55 7.48
C LEU A 156 3.44 -6.81 8.85
N THR A 157 2.79 -6.31 9.90
CA THR A 157 3.34 -6.28 11.26
C THR A 157 2.26 -6.70 12.26
N TRP A 158 2.66 -7.33 13.37
CA TRP A 158 1.84 -7.86 14.46
C TRP A 158 1.17 -9.21 14.20
N ASN A 159 1.25 -10.10 15.20
CA ASN A 159 0.66 -11.45 15.20
C ASN A 159 -0.79 -11.48 14.72
N TYR A 160 -1.65 -10.56 15.18
CA TYR A 160 -3.06 -10.54 14.74
C TYR A 160 -3.23 -10.25 13.26
N ASN A 161 -2.33 -9.49 12.63
CA ASN A 161 -2.38 -9.25 11.19
C ASN A 161 -1.87 -10.47 10.41
N TYR A 162 -0.80 -11.12 10.87
CA TYR A 162 -0.31 -12.37 10.27
C TYR A 162 -1.35 -13.49 10.37
N GLY A 163 -2.05 -13.59 11.50
CA GLY A 163 -3.13 -14.55 11.71
C GLY A 163 -4.32 -14.32 10.78
N GLN A 164 -4.91 -13.11 10.78
CA GLN A 164 -6.04 -12.78 9.90
C GLN A 164 -5.66 -12.90 8.41
N CYS A 165 -4.44 -12.50 8.04
CA CYS A 165 -3.96 -12.66 6.68
C CYS A 165 -3.82 -14.15 6.30
N GLY A 166 -3.25 -14.97 7.19
CA GLY A 166 -3.13 -16.41 6.98
C GLY A 166 -4.48 -17.07 6.70
N GLU A 167 -5.47 -16.81 7.55
CA GLU A 167 -6.85 -17.31 7.37
C GLU A 167 -7.45 -16.86 6.03
N ALA A 168 -7.36 -15.57 5.70
CA ALA A 168 -7.91 -15.03 4.47
C ALA A 168 -7.24 -15.59 3.21
N LEU A 169 -5.98 -16.01 3.29
CA LEU A 169 -5.23 -16.62 2.19
C LEU A 169 -5.39 -18.14 2.10
N GLY A 170 -6.16 -18.76 3.00
CA GLY A 170 -6.29 -20.22 3.10
C GLY A 170 -5.00 -20.91 3.60
N LEU A 171 -4.17 -20.17 4.32
CA LEU A 171 -2.95 -20.65 4.98
C LEU A 171 -3.18 -20.89 6.48
N ASP A 172 -4.35 -20.52 7.01
CA ASP A 172 -4.72 -20.63 8.43
C ASP A 172 -3.59 -20.12 9.34
N LEU A 173 -3.20 -20.93 10.34
CA LEU A 173 -2.12 -20.61 11.28
C LEU A 173 -0.72 -20.72 10.68
N GLN A 174 -0.55 -21.14 9.42
CA GLN A 174 0.78 -21.28 8.82
C GLN A 174 1.51 -19.95 8.74
N LEU A 175 0.81 -18.86 8.41
CA LEU A 175 1.43 -17.53 8.35
C LEU A 175 1.73 -16.96 9.75
N LEU A 176 0.98 -17.41 10.76
CA LEU A 176 1.24 -17.09 12.17
C LEU A 176 2.43 -17.88 12.73
N ASN A 177 2.59 -19.14 12.31
CA ASN A 177 3.64 -20.06 12.75
C ASN A 177 4.94 -19.95 11.92
N ASN A 178 4.86 -19.39 10.72
CA ASN A 178 6.00 -19.11 9.85
C ASN A 178 5.80 -17.75 9.15
N PRO A 179 5.92 -16.63 9.89
CA PRO A 179 5.74 -15.30 9.34
C PRO A 179 6.77 -14.96 8.25
N ASP A 180 7.90 -15.66 8.20
CA ASP A 180 8.94 -15.48 7.20
C ASP A 180 8.52 -15.86 5.77
N LEU A 181 7.40 -16.58 5.59
CA LEU A 181 6.79 -16.80 4.28
C LEU A 181 6.53 -15.49 3.52
N VAL A 182 6.13 -14.41 4.23
CA VAL A 182 5.91 -13.08 3.61
C VAL A 182 7.19 -12.47 3.03
N ALA A 183 8.38 -12.89 3.49
CA ALA A 183 9.68 -12.40 3.01
C ALA A 183 10.47 -13.42 2.18
N THR A 184 9.91 -14.61 1.95
CA THR A 184 10.57 -15.72 1.23
C THR A 184 9.78 -16.22 0.03
N ASP A 185 8.45 -16.07 0.03
CA ASP A 185 7.60 -16.33 -1.13
C ASP A 185 7.05 -14.99 -1.67
N PRO A 186 7.42 -14.59 -2.90
CA PRO A 186 7.00 -13.30 -3.43
C PRO A 186 5.50 -13.22 -3.76
N VAL A 187 4.84 -14.35 -4.06
CA VAL A 187 3.38 -14.39 -4.28
C VAL A 187 2.66 -14.18 -2.96
N ILE A 188 3.08 -14.87 -1.88
CA ILE A 188 2.53 -14.66 -0.53
C ILE A 188 2.80 -13.22 -0.08
N SER A 189 3.99 -12.68 -0.37
CA SER A 189 4.36 -11.30 -0.07
C SER A 189 3.38 -10.29 -0.67
N PHE A 190 3.10 -10.39 -1.97
CA PHE A 190 2.12 -9.53 -2.63
C PHE A 190 0.69 -9.82 -2.15
N LYS A 191 0.32 -11.08 -1.93
CA LYS A 191 -1.00 -11.43 -1.39
C LYS A 191 -1.26 -10.79 -0.03
N ALA A 192 -0.27 -10.76 0.85
CA ALA A 192 -0.38 -10.11 2.16
C ALA A 192 -0.61 -8.59 2.02
N ALA A 193 0.09 -7.95 1.09
CA ALA A 193 -0.09 -6.53 0.82
C ALA A 193 -1.47 -6.21 0.23
N ILE A 194 -1.92 -6.99 -0.76
CA ILE A 194 -3.24 -6.80 -1.37
C ILE A 194 -4.35 -7.15 -0.38
N TRP A 195 -4.19 -8.20 0.43
CA TRP A 195 -5.11 -8.51 1.51
C TRP A 195 -5.30 -7.32 2.45
N PHE A 196 -4.21 -6.70 2.92
CA PHE A 196 -4.30 -5.53 3.80
C PHE A 196 -5.02 -4.36 3.11
N TRP A 197 -4.71 -4.13 1.82
CA TRP A 197 -5.35 -3.10 1.02
C TRP A 197 -6.87 -3.30 0.86
N MET A 198 -7.30 -4.55 0.70
CA MET A 198 -8.69 -4.94 0.45
C MET A 198 -9.51 -5.17 1.73
N THR A 199 -8.87 -5.23 2.91
CA THR A 199 -9.53 -5.65 4.15
C THR A 199 -9.92 -4.46 5.02
N THR A 200 -11.20 -4.35 5.33
CA THR A 200 -11.70 -3.44 6.37
C THR A 200 -11.33 -3.97 7.75
N GLN A 201 -10.63 -3.14 8.55
CA GLN A 201 -10.35 -3.41 9.95
C GLN A 201 -10.98 -2.31 10.79
N LEU A 202 -12.20 -2.57 11.30
CA LEU A 202 -12.99 -1.54 11.97
C LEU A 202 -12.20 -0.86 13.10
N PRO A 203 -12.31 0.48 13.23
CA PRO A 203 -13.21 1.38 12.51
C PRO A 203 -12.67 1.88 11.15
N LYS A 204 -11.56 1.31 10.64
CA LYS A 204 -10.95 1.75 9.38
C LYS A 204 -11.60 1.01 8.19
N PRO A 205 -12.07 1.72 7.15
CA PRO A 205 -12.45 1.08 5.89
C PRO A 205 -11.22 0.48 5.19
N SER A 206 -11.45 -0.37 4.20
CA SER A 206 -10.39 -0.82 3.31
C SER A 206 -9.84 0.35 2.47
N CYS A 207 -8.55 0.28 2.10
CA CYS A 207 -7.98 1.26 1.17
C CYS A 207 -8.66 1.18 -0.20
N HIS A 208 -9.04 -0.03 -0.63
CA HIS A 208 -9.83 -0.28 -1.84
C HIS A 208 -11.13 0.54 -1.86
N ASP A 209 -11.95 0.45 -0.81
CA ASP A 209 -13.25 1.13 -0.79
C ASP A 209 -13.08 2.65 -0.81
N VAL A 210 -12.01 3.17 -0.18
CA VAL A 210 -11.69 4.60 -0.18
C VAL A 210 -11.30 5.10 -1.56
N ILE A 211 -10.38 4.41 -2.25
CA ILE A 211 -9.87 4.87 -3.56
C ILE A 211 -10.88 4.66 -4.69
N THR A 212 -11.74 3.65 -4.57
CA THR A 212 -12.78 3.34 -5.56
C THR A 212 -14.07 4.13 -5.34
N GLY A 213 -14.17 4.86 -4.23
CA GLY A 213 -15.35 5.67 -3.88
C GLY A 213 -16.53 4.85 -3.35
N LEU A 214 -16.31 3.60 -2.94
CA LEU A 214 -17.32 2.75 -2.31
C LEU A 214 -17.51 3.06 -0.82
N TRP A 215 -16.49 3.63 -0.17
CA TRP A 215 -16.61 4.04 1.23
C TRP A 215 -17.38 5.34 1.38
N ILE A 216 -18.42 5.30 2.23
CA ILE A 216 -19.21 6.47 2.61
C ILE A 216 -18.81 6.87 4.04
N PRO A 217 -18.21 8.06 4.25
CA PRO A 217 -17.79 8.50 5.58
C PRO A 217 -18.99 8.65 6.54
N SER A 218 -18.83 8.16 7.77
CA SER A 218 -19.81 8.40 8.84
C SER A 218 -19.76 9.87 9.32
N GLU A 219 -20.75 10.31 10.09
CA GLU A 219 -20.71 11.64 10.71
C GLU A 219 -19.50 11.82 11.64
N ALA A 220 -19.09 10.76 12.33
CA ALA A 220 -17.88 10.77 13.15
C ALA A 220 -16.61 10.93 12.30
N ASP A 221 -16.53 10.27 11.13
CA ASP A 221 -15.41 10.45 10.21
C ASP A 221 -15.37 11.88 9.66
N LYS A 222 -16.55 12.45 9.36
CA LYS A 222 -16.67 13.81 8.85
C LYS A 222 -16.22 14.88 9.85
N ALA A 223 -16.39 14.60 11.14
CA ALA A 223 -15.94 15.47 12.23
C ALA A 223 -14.42 15.39 12.50
N THR A 224 -13.67 14.56 11.78
CA THR A 224 -12.23 14.37 11.95
C THR A 224 -11.45 14.64 10.66
N ASP A 225 -10.13 14.81 10.77
CA ASP A 225 -9.20 14.90 9.62
C ASP A 225 -9.16 13.61 8.76
N ARG A 226 -9.92 12.55 9.09
CA ARG A 226 -10.01 11.33 8.26
C ARG A 226 -10.61 11.60 6.88
N ASN A 227 -11.46 12.62 6.77
CA ASN A 227 -11.92 13.14 5.48
C ASN A 227 -10.77 13.70 4.64
N VAL A 228 -9.73 14.27 5.27
CA VAL A 228 -8.55 14.76 4.57
C VAL A 228 -7.70 13.59 4.11
N ALA A 229 -7.48 12.56 4.94
CA ALA A 229 -6.75 11.34 4.56
C ALA A 229 -7.39 10.58 3.38
N ALA A 230 -8.73 10.46 3.37
CA ALA A 230 -9.46 9.86 2.24
C ALA A 230 -9.44 10.75 0.98
N LYS A 231 -9.32 12.07 1.13
CA LYS A 231 -9.07 13.00 0.02
C LYS A 231 -7.61 12.96 -0.46
N GLU A 232 -6.65 12.73 0.42
CA GLU A 232 -5.22 12.56 0.10
C GLU A 232 -4.98 11.26 -0.66
N ILE A 233 -5.63 10.15 -0.30
CA ILE A 233 -5.63 8.92 -1.10
C ILE A 233 -6.22 9.18 -2.51
N ASN A 234 -7.19 10.07 -2.62
CA ASN A 234 -7.80 10.49 -3.88
C ASN A 234 -7.07 11.63 -4.63
N ASN A 235 -5.95 12.16 -4.10
CA ASN A 235 -5.19 13.25 -4.69
C ASN A 235 -3.75 12.78 -5.02
N PRO A 236 -3.31 12.75 -6.28
CA PRO A 236 -2.04 12.12 -6.67
C PRO A 236 -0.76 12.84 -6.21
N ILE A 237 -0.86 13.85 -5.34
CA ILE A 237 0.27 14.61 -4.78
C ILE A 237 -0.03 14.94 -3.31
N VAL A 238 0.90 14.55 -2.42
CA VAL A 238 0.95 14.75 -0.95
C VAL A 238 0.39 13.58 -0.10
N SER A 239 1.32 12.72 0.35
CA SER A 239 1.17 11.89 1.55
C SER A 239 1.79 12.65 2.73
N LYS A 240 0.96 13.12 3.66
CA LYS A 240 1.26 13.26 5.11
C LYS A 240 0.10 13.99 5.82
N ARG A 241 -1.04 13.31 6.03
CA ARG A 241 -1.88 13.45 7.23
C ARG A 241 -2.96 12.35 7.28
N ALA A 242 -2.59 11.15 7.72
CA ALA A 242 -3.57 10.07 7.95
C ALA A 242 -3.61 9.52 9.38
N THR A 243 -2.90 10.10 10.35
CA THR A 243 -2.91 9.60 11.73
C THR A 243 -2.87 10.74 12.76
N GLY A 244 -3.90 11.59 12.76
CA GLY A 244 -4.19 12.46 13.89
C GLY A 244 -4.94 11.71 14.99
N ALA A 245 -4.27 11.44 16.11
CA ALA A 245 -4.90 11.16 17.40
C ALA A 245 -4.92 12.48 18.20
N ASN A 246 -6.10 12.86 18.69
CA ASN A 246 -6.37 14.14 19.34
C ASN A 246 -6.14 14.05 20.87
N THR A 247 -5.60 15.14 21.42
CA THR A 247 -5.70 15.75 22.78
C THR A 247 -6.52 15.00 23.83
N SER A 248 -6.11 14.80 25.09
CA SER A 248 -5.68 15.70 26.19
C SER A 248 -5.56 14.75 27.41
N SER A 249 -4.64 14.81 28.36
CA SER A 249 -4.09 15.88 29.21
C SER A 249 -2.76 15.43 29.80
#